data_AF-A0A1R1I0W1-F1
#
_entry.id   AF-A0A1R1I0W1-F1
#
_cell.length_a   1.000
_cell.length_b   1.000
_cell.length_c   1.000
_cell.angle_alpha   90.00
_cell.angle_beta   90.00
_cell.angle_gamma   90.00
#
_symmetry.space_group_name_H-M   'P 1'
#
loop_
_entity.id
_entity.type
_entity.pdbx_description
1 polymer ?
#
loop_
_entity_poly.entity_id
_entity_poly.type
_entity_poly.pdbx_seq_one_letter_code
_entity_poly.pdbx_strand_id
1 'polypeptide(L)'
;MRMAKTKSIEVGLAIKTTAELINGLDALRAAWKLDPASVPKGLSCSESKDGQFILVAAESVFVTLPGACVIKGIGAVELLSTEPVFEPGANSKSLLLKDTADGWLFSVKYVPPIVRERNAKKI
;
A
#
# COMPACT_ATOMS: atom_id res chain seq x y z
N MET A 1 3.30 23.77 22.19
CA MET A 1 2.81 22.37 22.27
C MET A 1 3.36 21.62 21.06
N ARG A 2 4.33 20.70 21.26
CA ARG A 2 4.82 19.84 20.17
C ARG A 2 3.71 18.82 19.88
N MET A 3 3.03 18.94 18.74
CA MET A 3 2.25 17.83 18.19
C MET A 3 3.21 16.65 18.09
N ALA A 4 3.01 15.62 18.91
CA ALA A 4 3.70 14.35 18.71
C ALA A 4 3.36 13.93 17.28
N LYS A 5 4.35 13.96 16.38
CA LYS A 5 4.19 13.44 15.02
C LYS A 5 3.76 12.00 15.19
N THR A 6 2.48 11.69 14.96
CA THR A 6 2.01 10.32 14.90
C THR A 6 2.87 9.63 13.86
N LYS A 7 3.76 8.73 14.30
CA LYS A 7 4.67 8.03 13.40
C LYS A 7 3.82 7.16 12.50
N SER A 8 3.98 7.34 11.19
CA SER A 8 3.42 6.42 10.20
C SER A 8 3.99 5.03 10.46
N ILE A 9 3.12 4.03 10.50
CA ILE A 9 3.48 2.62 10.66
C ILE A 9 3.54 2.01 9.26
N GLU A 10 4.59 1.25 8.98
CA GLU A 10 4.68 0.41 7.78
C GLU A 10 4.57 -1.06 8.22
N VAL A 11 3.62 -1.78 7.62
CA VAL A 11 3.35 -3.19 7.92
C VAL A 11 3.47 -3.99 6.64
N GLY A 12 4.33 -5.01 6.65
CA GLY A 12 4.43 -5.99 5.56
C GLY A 12 3.22 -6.93 5.57
N LEU A 13 2.60 -7.12 4.42
CA LEU A 13 1.46 -8.01 4.23
C LEU A 13 1.93 -9.33 3.63
N ALA A 14 1.49 -10.43 4.26
CA ALA A 14 1.60 -11.76 3.68
C ALA A 14 0.53 -11.89 2.58
N ILE A 15 0.97 -12.01 1.34
CA ILE A 15 0.10 -12.04 0.17
C ILE A 15 0.42 -13.23 -0.71
N LYS A 16 -0.56 -13.64 -1.50
CA LYS A 16 -0.40 -14.60 -2.57
C LYS A 16 -0.45 -13.84 -3.89
N THR A 17 0.64 -13.89 -4.64
CA THR A 17 0.69 -13.28 -5.97
C THR A 17 -0.16 -14.09 -6.93
N THR A 18 -1.02 -13.40 -7.68
CA THR A 18 -1.80 -14.00 -8.76
C THR A 18 -1.14 -13.65 -10.10
N ALA A 19 -1.36 -14.48 -11.12
CA ALA A 19 -0.83 -14.20 -12.46
C ALA A 19 -1.35 -12.87 -13.03
N GLU A 20 -2.59 -12.51 -12.73
CA GLU A 20 -3.19 -11.23 -13.12
C GLU A 20 -2.45 -10.04 -12.49
N LEU A 21 -2.15 -10.13 -11.19
CA LEU A 21 -1.39 -9.09 -10.48
C LEU A 21 0.01 -8.92 -11.06
N ILE A 22 0.71 -10.03 -11.30
CA ILE A 22 2.07 -10.00 -11.87
C ILE A 22 2.04 -9.36 -13.27
N ASN A 23 1.09 -9.77 -14.12
CA ASN A 23 0.92 -9.19 -15.45
C ASN A 23 0.59 -7.69 -15.39
N GLY A 24 -0.28 -7.26 -14.46
CA GLY A 24 -0.61 -5.85 -14.27
C GLY A 24 0.58 -5.02 -13.80
N LEU A 25 1.41 -5.56 -12.90
CA LEU A 25 2.61 -4.89 -12.42
C LEU A 25 3.70 -4.80 -13.49
N ASP A 26 3.90 -5.86 -14.27
CA ASP A 26 4.85 -5.86 -15.38
C ASP A 26 4.43 -4.87 -16.48
N ALA A 27 3.14 -4.86 -16.84
CA ALA A 27 2.59 -3.89 -17.78
C ALA A 27 2.75 -2.45 -17.29
N LEU A 28 2.50 -2.18 -16.01
CA LEU A 28 2.72 -0.85 -15.42
C LEU A 28 4.20 -0.46 -15.45
N ARG A 29 5.09 -1.39 -15.09
CA ARG A 29 6.54 -1.15 -15.11
C ARG A 29 7.02 -0.84 -16.52
N ALA A 30 6.58 -1.60 -17.52
CA ALA A 30 6.91 -1.39 -18.91
C ALA A 30 6.38 -0.03 -19.42
N ALA A 31 5.11 0.29 -19.14
CA ALA A 31 4.51 1.56 -19.49
C ALA A 31 5.24 2.74 -18.85
N TRP A 32 5.56 2.66 -17.55
CA TRP A 32 6.30 3.68 -16.83
C TRP A 32 7.73 3.88 -17.38
N LYS A 33 8.42 2.80 -17.75
CA LYS A 33 9.76 2.89 -18.36
C LYS A 33 9.74 3.55 -19.73
N LEU A 34 8.66 3.36 -20.50
CA LEU A 34 8.48 3.99 -21.81
C LEU A 34 8.07 5.47 -21.67
N ASP A 35 7.06 5.73 -20.83
CA ASP A 35 6.56 7.06 -20.56
C ASP A 35 6.17 7.20 -19.07
N PRO A 36 6.99 7.92 -18.28
CA PRO A 36 6.69 8.12 -16.86
C PRO A 36 5.36 8.86 -16.60
N ALA A 37 4.88 9.64 -17.59
CA ALA A 37 3.61 10.37 -17.48
C ALA A 37 2.38 9.47 -17.67
N SER A 38 2.56 8.23 -18.15
CA SER A 38 1.48 7.24 -18.31
C SER A 38 0.96 6.68 -16.99
N VAL A 39 1.68 6.89 -15.89
CA VAL A 39 1.30 6.36 -14.58
C VAL A 39 -0.01 7.00 -14.10
N PRO A 40 -1.04 6.21 -13.76
CA PRO A 40 -2.33 6.73 -13.32
C PRO A 40 -2.20 7.63 -12.09
N LYS A 41 -3.03 8.67 -12.02
CA LYS A 41 -3.07 9.56 -10.84
C LYS A 41 -3.36 8.75 -9.57
N GLY A 42 -2.49 8.89 -8.57
CA GLY A 42 -2.56 8.15 -7.31
C GLY A 42 -1.63 6.93 -7.26
N LEU A 43 -1.08 6.50 -8.41
CA LEU A 43 0.06 5.59 -8.46
C LEU A 43 1.35 6.40 -8.60
N SER A 44 2.44 5.88 -8.07
CA SER A 44 3.77 6.45 -8.19
C SER A 44 4.77 5.33 -8.33
N CYS A 45 5.43 5.28 -9.48
CA CYS A 45 6.47 4.31 -9.76
C CYS A 45 7.84 4.95 -9.52
N SER A 46 8.76 4.20 -8.96
CA SER A 46 10.15 4.62 -8.72
C SER A 46 11.06 3.41 -8.75
N GLU A 47 12.35 3.63 -8.95
CA GLU A 47 13.35 2.58 -8.86
C GLU A 47 14.28 2.86 -7.67
N SER A 48 14.55 1.82 -6.88
CA SER A 48 15.55 1.90 -5.82
C SER A 48 16.95 2.03 -6.42
N LYS A 49 17.91 2.47 -5.61
CA LYS A 49 19.34 2.46 -5.99
C LYS A 49 19.85 1.07 -6.40
N ASP A 50 19.19 0.02 -5.93
CA ASP A 50 19.48 -1.38 -6.22
C ASP A 50 18.77 -1.91 -7.49
N GLY A 51 18.09 -1.06 -8.26
CA GLY A 51 17.30 -1.46 -9.44
C GLY A 51 15.94 -2.10 -9.13
N GLN A 52 15.54 -2.11 -7.84
CA GLN A 52 14.26 -2.67 -7.39
C GLN A 52 13.12 -1.71 -7.74
N PHE A 53 12.14 -2.21 -8.49
CA PHE A 53 10.95 -1.44 -8.83
C PHE A 53 10.08 -1.25 -7.59
N ILE A 54 9.71 -0.01 -7.30
CA ILE A 54 8.82 0.39 -6.23
C ILE A 54 7.57 1.01 -6.84
N LEU A 55 6.42 0.45 -6.52
CA LEU A 55 5.12 1.05 -6.79
C LEU A 55 4.50 1.52 -5.48
N VAL A 56 4.06 2.77 -5.45
CA VAL A 56 3.29 3.34 -4.35
C VAL A 56 1.89 3.66 -4.86
N ALA A 57 0.87 3.10 -4.22
CA ALA A 57 -0.53 3.37 -4.49
C ALA A 57 -1.13 4.18 -3.34
N ALA A 58 -1.74 5.32 -3.65
CA ALA A 58 -2.48 6.15 -2.72
C ALA A 58 -3.85 5.52 -2.41
N GLU A 59 -4.42 5.85 -1.25
CA GLU A 59 -5.74 5.36 -0.81
C GLU A 59 -6.85 5.52 -1.88
N SER A 60 -6.76 6.54 -2.75
CA SER A 60 -7.73 6.78 -3.81
C SER A 60 -7.71 5.76 -4.96
N VAL A 61 -6.67 4.93 -5.05
CA VAL A 61 -6.46 3.96 -6.15
C VAL A 61 -6.33 2.53 -5.67
N PHE A 62 -6.50 2.25 -4.38
CA PHE A 62 -6.61 0.88 -3.89
C PHE A 62 -7.72 0.75 -2.85
N VAL A 63 -8.29 -0.45 -2.76
CA VAL A 63 -9.30 -0.82 -1.77
C VAL A 63 -8.84 -2.11 -1.11
N THR A 64 -8.86 -2.12 0.22
CA THR A 64 -8.66 -3.35 1.00
C THR A 64 -9.99 -3.95 1.38
N LEU A 65 -10.14 -5.23 1.09
CA LEU A 65 -11.25 -6.10 1.47
C LEU A 65 -10.72 -7.16 2.44
N PRO A 66 -11.60 -7.83 3.22
CA PRO A 66 -11.19 -8.97 4.03
C PRO A 66 -10.58 -10.07 3.12
N GLY A 67 -9.29 -10.37 3.31
CA GLY A 67 -8.57 -11.36 2.51
C GLY A 67 -8.14 -10.91 1.10
N ALA A 68 -8.36 -9.65 0.71
CA ALA A 68 -7.92 -9.16 -0.60
C ALA A 68 -7.61 -7.67 -0.63
N CYS A 69 -6.76 -7.23 -1.56
CA CYS A 69 -6.50 -5.83 -1.83
C CYS A 69 -6.61 -5.59 -3.34
N VAL A 70 -7.49 -4.71 -3.78
CA VAL A 70 -7.68 -4.39 -5.20
C VAL A 70 -7.02 -3.06 -5.51
N ILE A 71 -6.07 -3.07 -6.45
CA ILE A 71 -5.41 -1.86 -6.94
C ILE A 71 -6.01 -1.52 -8.30
N LYS A 72 -6.59 -0.31 -8.40
CA LYS A 72 -7.25 0.18 -9.60
C LYS A 72 -6.28 0.24 -10.77
N GLY A 73 -6.60 -0.48 -11.83
CA GLY A 73 -5.79 -0.53 -13.06
C GLY A 73 -4.61 -1.51 -13.01
N ILE A 74 -4.40 -2.23 -11.91
CA ILE A 74 -3.37 -3.27 -11.79
C ILE A 74 -4.01 -4.65 -11.63
N GLY A 75 -4.85 -4.82 -10.60
CA GLY A 75 -5.46 -6.12 -10.30
C GLY A 75 -5.73 -6.32 -8.81
N ALA A 76 -6.19 -7.53 -8.49
CA ALA A 76 -6.44 -7.96 -7.13
C ALA A 76 -5.25 -8.76 -6.56
N VAL A 77 -4.92 -8.46 -5.32
CA VAL A 77 -3.93 -9.12 -4.48
C VAL A 77 -4.69 -9.96 -3.47
N GLU A 78 -4.40 -11.25 -3.38
CA GLU A 78 -4.95 -12.09 -2.33
C GLU A 78 -4.11 -11.90 -1.06
N LEU A 79 -4.75 -11.49 0.03
CA LEU A 79 -4.11 -11.39 1.33
C LEU A 79 -4.23 -12.75 2.03
N LEU A 80 -3.12 -13.28 2.53
CA LEU A 80 -3.12 -14.53 3.30
C LEU A 80 -3.79 -14.34 4.67
N SER A 81 -3.85 -13.11 5.16
CA SER A 81 -4.59 -12.74 6.37
C SER A 81 -6.02 -12.30 6.03
N THR A 82 -7.00 -12.88 6.71
CA THR A 82 -8.41 -12.47 6.66
C THR A 82 -8.72 -11.28 7.58
N GLU A 83 -7.75 -10.88 8.39
CA GLU A 83 -7.87 -9.75 9.31
C GLU A 83 -7.86 -8.40 8.56
N PRO A 84 -8.60 -7.40 9.06
CA PRO A 84 -8.55 -6.06 8.49
C PRO A 84 -7.14 -5.50 8.61
N VAL A 85 -6.54 -5.19 7.46
CA VAL A 85 -5.19 -4.61 7.34
C VAL A 85 -5.05 -3.29 8.09
N PHE A 86 -6.14 -2.54 8.21
CA PHE A 86 -6.17 -1.24 8.87
C PHE A 86 -7.11 -1.25 10.06
N GLU A 87 -6.65 -0.66 11.16
CA GLU A 87 -7.47 -0.41 12.33
C GLU A 87 -8.59 0.60 11.99
N PRO A 88 -9.78 0.46 12.61
CA PRO A 88 -10.86 1.43 12.45
C PRO A 88 -10.40 2.83 12.89
N GLY A 89 -10.47 3.80 11.96
CA GLY A 89 -10.00 5.17 12.18
C GLY A 89 -8.55 5.44 11.75
N ALA A 90 -7.86 4.47 11.15
CA ALA A 90 -6.57 4.71 10.50
C ALA A 90 -6.70 5.69 9.31
N ASN A 91 -5.75 6.61 9.18
CA ASN A 91 -5.72 7.66 8.16
C ASN A 91 -4.41 7.60 7.34
N SER A 92 -4.37 8.33 6.21
CA SER A 92 -3.18 8.47 5.35
C SER A 92 -2.58 7.13 4.92
N LYS A 93 -3.40 6.33 4.21
CA LYS A 93 -3.04 4.99 3.77
C LYS A 93 -2.32 5.03 2.42
N SER A 94 -1.20 4.35 2.34
CA SER A 94 -0.48 4.14 1.08
C SER A 94 -0.03 2.69 1.03
N LEU A 95 -0.27 2.03 -0.09
CA LEU A 95 0.24 0.70 -0.35
C LEU A 95 1.56 0.82 -1.11
N LEU A 96 2.60 0.17 -0.63
CA LEU A 96 3.89 0.03 -1.26
C LEU A 96 4.03 -1.39 -1.76
N LEU A 97 4.46 -1.53 -3.00
CA LEU A 97 4.85 -2.80 -3.60
C LEU A 97 6.28 -2.68 -4.06
N LYS A 98 7.09 -3.69 -3.78
CA LYS A 98 8.50 -3.68 -4.10
C LYS A 98 8.90 -5.02 -4.73
N ASP A 99 9.46 -4.93 -5.92
CA ASP A 99 10.02 -6.07 -6.65
C ASP A 99 11.39 -6.42 -6.03
N THR A 100 11.47 -7.57 -5.35
CA THR A 100 12.72 -8.08 -4.76
C THR A 100 13.09 -9.42 -5.36
N ALA A 101 14.34 -9.85 -5.19
CA ALA A 101 14.83 -11.13 -5.71
C ALA A 101 14.06 -12.35 -5.17
N ASP A 102 13.46 -12.23 -3.98
CA ASP A 102 12.66 -13.28 -3.34
C ASP A 102 11.18 -13.24 -3.75
N GLY A 103 10.79 -12.21 -4.53
CA GLY A 103 9.43 -11.94 -4.95
C GLY A 103 8.96 -10.54 -4.59
N TRP A 104 7.66 -10.32 -4.70
CA TRP A 104 7.06 -9.03 -4.42
C TRP A 104 6.78 -8.85 -2.93
N LEU A 105 7.34 -7.78 -2.34
CA LEU A 105 7.02 -7.34 -1.00
C LEU A 105 5.88 -6.32 -1.04
N PHE A 106 4.81 -6.62 -0.32
CA PHE A 106 3.67 -5.73 -0.17
C PHE A 106 3.70 -5.14 1.23
N SER A 107 3.74 -3.83 1.33
CA SER A 107 3.72 -3.12 2.60
C SER A 107 2.60 -2.08 2.56
N VAL A 108 1.87 -1.92 3.64
CA VAL A 108 0.98 -0.77 3.80
C VAL A 108 1.57 0.19 4.79
N LYS A 109 1.50 1.47 4.45
CA LYS A 109 1.85 2.57 5.34
C LYS A 109 0.58 3.29 5.75
N TYR A 110 0.33 3.40 7.05
CA TYR A 110 -0.82 4.13 7.56
C TYR A 110 -0.47 4.87 8.85
N VAL A 111 -1.30 5.85 9.19
CA VAL A 111 -1.24 6.55 10.47
C VAL A 111 -2.35 5.97 11.35
N PRO A 112 -2.00 5.37 12.51
CA PRO A 112 -3.01 4.83 13.42
C PRO A 112 -3.95 5.95 13.90
N PRO A 113 -5.18 5.61 14.32
CA PRO A 113 -6.12 6.59 14.84
C PRO A 113 -5.48 7.37 15.99
N ILE A 114 -5.61 8.70 15.97
CA ILE A 114 -5.16 9.54 17.07
C ILE A 114 -6.12 9.31 18.23
N VAL A 115 -5.75 8.44 19.16
CA VAL A 115 -6.45 8.27 20.43
C VAL A 115 -6.22 9.54 21.24
N ARG A 116 -7.14 10.52 21.13
CA ARG A 116 -7.19 11.64 22.06
C ARG A 116 -7.81 11.12 23.35
N GLU A 117 -7.03 11.00 24.42
CA GLU A 117 -7.49 10.82 25.81
C GLU A 117 -8.27 12.04 26.34
N ARG A 118 -9.27 12.52 25.59
CA ARG A 118 -10.25 13.52 26.05
C ARG A 118 -11.65 12.94 26.25
N ASN A 119 -11.78 11.62 26.22
CA ASN A 119 -12.98 10.90 26.63
C ASN A 119 -12.68 9.81 27.68
N ALA A 120 -11.73 10.05 28.59
CA ALA A 120 -11.85 9.52 29.94
C ALA A 120 -13.02 10.23 30.63
N LYS A 121 -14.25 9.96 30.18
CA LYS A 121 -15.45 10.43 30.85
C LYS A 121 -15.71 9.46 32.00
N LYS A 122 -15.20 9.88 33.17
CA LYS A 122 -15.72 9.73 34.53
C LYS A 122 -16.29 8.37 34.97
N ILE A 123 -15.69 7.82 36.02
CA ILE A 123 -16.45 7.46 37.23
C ILE A 123 -15.75 8.17 38.40
#